data_AF-A0A399F8E6-F1
#
_entry.id   AF-A0A399F8E6-F1
#
_cell.length_a   1.000
_cell.length_b   1.000
_cell.length_c   1.000
_cell.angle_alpha   90.00
_cell.angle_beta   90.00
_cell.angle_gamma   90.00
#
_symmetry.space_group_name_H-M   'P 1'
#
loop_
_entity.id
_entity.type
_entity.pdbx_description
1 polymer ?
#
loop_
_entity_poly.entity_id
_entity_poly.type
_entity_poly.pdbx_seq_one_letter_code
_entity_poly.pdbx_strand_id
1 'polypeptide(L)'
;MSTICNRLVPTDDEGKMDMKKLHLRSAASEYFLAQAELAIAAYNLEQFGASRETIIHLKSTKEHLSRAVKNYSRAISLLQPERISQDSLVWLKNFDYDRFYKQEIGKSILSNRADLWNLIANHNQQGNPVRSLLIFQDQLVSIINILEEALTQTDSPSLVKFVRKVLGNFADSQVFSVMLAVLNDVEPLDQHWVANKEASLREKLEEVEA
;
A
#
# COMPACT_ATOMS: atom_id res chain seq x y z
N MET A 1 -4.13 -3.20 13.90
CA MET A 1 -3.97 -3.90 12.60
C MET A 1 -4.69 -3.08 11.55
N SER A 2 -3.96 -2.32 10.74
CA SER A 2 -4.59 -1.42 9.77
C SER A 2 -5.19 -2.22 8.62
N THR A 3 -6.51 -2.33 8.62
CA THR A 3 -7.29 -2.42 7.39
C THR A 3 -6.94 -1.21 6.55
N ILE A 4 -6.35 -1.43 5.36
CA ILE A 4 -6.24 -0.40 4.30
C ILE A 4 -7.66 -0.08 3.80
N CYS A 5 -8.50 0.45 4.68
CA CYS A 5 -9.82 0.94 4.37
C CYS A 5 -9.61 2.34 3.85
N ASN A 6 -9.88 2.54 2.56
CA ASN A 6 -10.03 3.89 2.06
C ASN A 6 -11.27 4.51 2.72
N ARG A 7 -11.06 5.16 3.87
CA ARG A 7 -12.10 5.89 4.63
C ARG A 7 -12.53 7.15 3.87
N LEU A 8 -11.70 7.59 2.94
CA LEU A 8 -11.95 8.74 2.06
C LEU A 8 -12.98 8.43 0.97
N VAL A 9 -13.29 7.14 0.74
CA VAL A 9 -14.33 6.70 -0.20
C VAL A 9 -15.36 5.85 0.54
N PRO A 10 -16.35 6.49 1.19
CA PRO A 10 -17.40 5.78 1.89
C PRO A 10 -18.37 5.12 0.89
N THR A 11 -18.98 4.02 1.32
CA THR A 11 -20.18 3.47 0.69
C THR A 11 -21.38 3.93 1.50
N ASP A 12 -22.42 4.44 0.84
CA ASP A 12 -23.71 4.82 1.45
C ASP A 12 -24.52 3.60 1.95
N ASP A 13 -24.17 2.42 1.46
CA ASP A 13 -24.75 1.12 1.81
C ASP A 13 -23.89 0.47 2.89
N GLU A 14 -24.44 0.36 4.09
CA GLU A 14 -23.79 -0.27 5.27
C GLU A 14 -23.38 -1.71 4.97
N GLY A 15 -24.18 -2.46 4.21
CA GLY A 15 -23.86 -3.82 3.79
C GLY A 15 -22.63 -3.86 2.88
N LYS A 16 -22.52 -2.92 1.93
CA LYS A 16 -21.30 -2.79 1.10
C LYS A 16 -20.09 -2.31 1.90
N MET A 17 -20.30 -1.48 2.93
CA MET A 17 -19.22 -1.03 3.80
C MET A 17 -18.61 -2.21 4.56
N ASP A 18 -19.46 -3.07 5.12
CA ASP A 18 -19.02 -4.25 5.85
C ASP A 18 -18.36 -5.28 4.94
N MET A 19 -18.88 -5.48 3.74
CA MET A 19 -18.24 -6.33 2.72
C MET A 19 -16.88 -5.77 2.28
N LYS A 20 -16.76 -4.45 2.10
CA LYS A 20 -15.48 -3.78 1.80
C LYS A 20 -14.48 -4.05 2.91
N LYS A 21 -14.85 -3.78 4.17
CA LYS A 21 -13.99 -4.02 5.34
C LYS A 21 -13.58 -5.48 5.44
N LEU A 22 -14.53 -6.40 5.22
CA LEU A 22 -14.27 -7.84 5.24
C LEU A 22 -13.23 -8.23 4.20
N HIS A 23 -13.42 -7.83 2.94
CA HIS A 23 -12.46 -8.14 1.87
C HIS A 23 -11.08 -7.55 2.14
N LEU A 24 -11.00 -6.32 2.64
CA LEU A 24 -9.70 -5.72 2.99
C LEU A 24 -9.01 -6.44 4.15
N ARG A 25 -9.76 -6.86 5.18
CA ARG A 25 -9.21 -7.69 6.28
C ARG A 25 -8.69 -9.01 5.76
N SER A 26 -9.47 -9.71 4.94
CA SER A 26 -9.04 -10.96 4.32
C SER A 26 -7.82 -10.76 3.43
N ALA A 27 -7.75 -9.67 2.67
CA ALA A 27 -6.60 -9.38 1.82
C ALA A 27 -5.32 -9.15 2.65
N ALA A 28 -5.43 -8.40 3.76
CA ALA A 28 -4.33 -8.18 4.68
C ALA A 28 -3.85 -9.49 5.33
N SER A 29 -4.77 -10.34 5.81
CA SER A 29 -4.42 -11.64 6.38
C SER A 29 -3.67 -12.53 5.39
N GLU A 30 -4.17 -12.64 4.15
CA GLU A 30 -3.51 -13.42 3.10
C GLU A 30 -2.13 -12.83 2.74
N TYR A 31 -2.00 -11.51 2.72
CA TYR A 31 -0.70 -10.85 2.48
C TYR A 31 0.33 -11.17 3.59
N PHE A 32 -0.06 -11.16 4.86
CA PHE A 32 0.84 -11.53 5.97
C PHE A 32 1.20 -13.02 5.94
N LEU A 33 0.26 -13.90 5.60
CA LEU A 33 0.57 -15.31 5.40
C LEU A 33 1.59 -15.51 4.27
N ALA A 34 1.44 -14.78 3.16
CA ALA A 34 2.44 -14.81 2.10
C ALA A 34 3.83 -14.34 2.56
N GLN A 35 3.90 -13.28 3.37
CA GLN A 35 5.19 -12.84 3.95
C GLN A 35 5.82 -13.91 4.84
N ALA A 36 5.03 -14.57 5.68
CA ALA A 36 5.53 -15.63 6.56
C ALA A 36 6.07 -16.83 5.75
N GLU A 37 5.32 -17.28 4.75
CA GLU A 37 5.72 -18.37 3.86
C GLU A 37 6.99 -18.01 3.06
N LEU A 38 7.11 -16.77 2.59
CA LEU A 38 8.31 -16.30 1.91
C LEU A 38 9.53 -16.29 2.83
N ALA A 39 9.37 -15.90 4.09
CA ALA A 39 10.46 -15.91 5.06
C ALA A 39 10.94 -17.35 5.32
N ILE A 40 10.02 -18.32 5.42
CA ILE A 40 10.35 -19.73 5.56
C ILE A 40 11.06 -20.25 4.29
N ALA A 41 10.57 -19.88 3.10
CA ALA A 41 11.21 -20.24 1.84
C ALA A 41 12.64 -19.68 1.75
N ALA A 42 12.85 -18.43 2.15
CA ALA A 42 14.18 -17.81 2.16
C ALA A 42 15.13 -18.53 3.12
N TYR A 43 14.66 -18.85 4.33
CA TYR A 43 15.43 -19.64 5.29
C TYR A 43 15.82 -21.02 4.73
N ASN A 44 14.86 -21.77 4.19
CA ASN A 44 15.12 -23.09 3.61
C ASN A 44 16.08 -23.01 2.41
N LEU A 45 15.99 -21.95 1.61
CA LEU A 45 16.88 -21.72 0.48
C LEU A 45 18.33 -21.48 0.93
N GLU A 46 18.53 -20.75 2.02
CA GLU A 46 19.86 -20.53 2.60
C GLU A 46 20.46 -21.79 3.21
N GLN A 47 19.65 -22.61 3.88
CA GLN A 47 20.12 -23.81 4.59
C GLN A 47 20.26 -25.04 3.68
N PHE A 48 19.36 -25.21 2.72
CA PHE A 48 19.16 -26.46 1.98
C PHE A 48 19.11 -26.25 0.45
N GLY A 49 19.25 -25.02 -0.04
CA GLY A 49 19.16 -24.71 -1.46
C GLY A 49 17.73 -24.82 -2.01
N ALA A 50 17.63 -25.06 -3.32
CA ALA A 50 16.36 -25.26 -4.03
C ALA A 50 15.70 -26.62 -3.70
N SER A 51 15.54 -26.92 -2.40
CA SER A 51 14.91 -28.13 -1.90
C SER A 51 13.40 -28.14 -2.18
N ARG A 52 12.78 -29.31 -2.01
CA ARG A 52 11.33 -29.48 -2.16
C ARG A 52 10.57 -28.55 -1.20
N GLU A 53 11.06 -28.41 0.02
CA GLU A 53 10.48 -27.57 1.07
C GLU A 53 10.52 -26.10 0.67
N THR A 54 11.64 -25.60 0.14
CA THR A 54 11.74 -24.24 -0.43
C THR A 54 10.67 -24.01 -1.48
N ILE A 55 10.51 -24.94 -2.42
CA ILE A 55 9.52 -24.82 -3.51
C ILE A 55 8.07 -24.85 -2.98
N ILE A 56 7.78 -25.64 -1.94
CA ILE A 56 6.44 -25.69 -1.32
C ILE A 56 6.08 -24.32 -0.74
N HIS A 57 6.99 -23.69 0.01
CA HIS A 57 6.74 -22.39 0.63
C HIS A 57 6.67 -21.25 -0.39
N LEU A 58 7.42 -21.31 -1.50
CA LEU A 58 7.26 -20.36 -2.61
C LEU A 58 5.91 -20.48 -3.32
N LYS A 59 5.42 -21.71 -3.51
CA LYS A 59 4.06 -21.95 -4.05
C LYS A 59 2.98 -21.43 -3.09
N SER A 60 3.14 -21.69 -1.79
CA SER A 60 2.25 -21.19 -0.75
C SER A 60 2.19 -19.66 -0.73
N THR A 61 3.36 -19.00 -0.78
CA THR A 61 3.48 -17.53 -0.91
C THR A 61 2.67 -17.01 -2.09
N LYS A 62 2.84 -17.61 -3.28
CA LYS A 62 2.12 -17.22 -4.49
C LYS A 62 0.61 -17.38 -4.33
N GLU A 63 0.15 -18.48 -3.75
CA GLU A 63 -1.27 -18.75 -3.55
C GLU A 63 -1.91 -17.73 -2.62
N HIS A 64 -1.27 -17.45 -1.49
CA HIS A 64 -1.71 -16.43 -0.54
C HIS A 64 -1.76 -15.04 -1.19
N LEU A 65 -0.72 -14.64 -1.95
CA LEU A 65 -0.77 -13.38 -2.70
C LEU A 65 -1.90 -13.33 -3.72
N SER A 66 -2.16 -14.44 -4.42
CA SER A 66 -3.24 -14.51 -5.41
C SER A 66 -4.61 -14.31 -4.75
N ARG A 67 -4.81 -14.88 -3.55
CA ARG A 67 -6.00 -14.67 -2.72
C ARG A 67 -6.09 -13.23 -2.20
N ALA A 68 -4.95 -12.65 -1.78
CA ALA A 68 -4.88 -11.25 -1.37
C ALA A 68 -5.31 -10.31 -2.51
N VAL A 69 -4.74 -10.48 -3.70
CA VAL A 69 -5.11 -9.71 -4.91
C VAL A 69 -6.59 -9.83 -5.21
N LYS A 70 -7.14 -11.06 -5.19
CA LYS A 70 -8.58 -11.29 -5.41
C LYS A 70 -9.45 -10.54 -4.40
N ASN A 71 -9.07 -10.55 -3.12
CA ASN A 71 -9.79 -9.82 -2.08
C ASN A 71 -9.64 -8.30 -2.24
N TYR A 72 -8.47 -7.80 -2.62
CA TYR A 72 -8.29 -6.38 -2.98
C TYR A 72 -9.15 -5.99 -4.19
N SER A 73 -9.19 -6.79 -5.26
CA SER A 73 -10.06 -6.51 -6.42
C SER A 73 -11.52 -6.39 -6.02
N ARG A 74 -11.99 -7.29 -5.13
CA ARG A 74 -13.37 -7.23 -4.61
C ARG A 74 -13.60 -5.96 -3.81
N ALA A 75 -12.69 -5.61 -2.89
CA ALA A 75 -12.79 -4.37 -2.13
C ALA A 75 -12.79 -3.13 -3.03
N ILE A 76 -11.91 -3.07 -4.04
CA ILE A 76 -11.83 -1.98 -5.01
C ILE A 76 -13.11 -1.91 -5.85
N SER A 77 -13.69 -3.03 -6.27
CA SER A 77 -14.96 -3.05 -7.01
C SER A 77 -16.16 -2.52 -6.22
N LEU A 78 -16.06 -2.52 -4.89
CA LEU A 78 -17.06 -1.93 -4.00
C LEU A 78 -16.86 -0.42 -3.80
N LEU A 79 -15.71 0.13 -4.21
CA LEU A 79 -15.47 1.56 -4.22
C LEU A 79 -16.09 2.15 -5.49
N GLN A 80 -17.08 3.02 -5.32
CA GLN A 80 -17.63 3.80 -6.43
C GLN A 80 -16.98 5.18 -6.40
N PRO A 81 -16.13 5.54 -7.39
CA PRO A 81 -15.47 6.85 -7.44
C PRO A 81 -16.46 8.01 -7.41
N GLU A 82 -17.67 7.79 -7.93
CA GLU A 82 -18.78 8.75 -8.02
C GLU A 82 -19.42 9.09 -6.66
N ARG A 83 -19.07 8.35 -5.59
CA ARG A 83 -19.64 8.54 -4.24
C ARG A 83 -18.75 9.35 -3.30
N ILE A 84 -17.61 9.81 -3.77
CA ILE A 84 -16.78 10.75 -2.99
C ILE A 84 -17.43 12.11 -3.09
N SER A 85 -17.79 12.71 -1.94
CA SER A 85 -18.36 14.06 -1.95
C SER A 85 -17.36 15.05 -2.56
N GLN A 86 -17.88 16.07 -3.25
CA GLN A 86 -17.05 17.13 -3.81
C GLN A 86 -16.19 17.79 -2.72
N ASP A 87 -16.73 17.96 -1.51
CA ASP A 87 -16.00 18.51 -0.36
C ASP A 87 -14.82 17.62 0.05
N SER A 88 -14.99 16.29 0.04
CA SER A 88 -13.91 15.35 0.34
C SER A 88 -12.82 15.38 -0.72
N LEU A 89 -13.21 15.50 -2.00
CA LEU A 89 -12.25 15.66 -3.10
C LEU A 89 -11.50 16.99 -2.98
N VAL A 90 -12.19 18.09 -2.68
CA VAL A 90 -11.57 19.40 -2.47
C VAL A 90 -10.62 19.36 -1.27
N TRP A 91 -11.03 18.72 -0.17
CA TRP A 91 -10.18 18.54 1.01
C TRP A 91 -8.93 17.73 0.68
N LEU A 92 -9.06 16.57 0.03
CA LEU A 92 -7.91 15.74 -0.39
C LEU A 92 -6.94 16.48 -1.30
N LYS A 93 -7.47 17.35 -2.17
CA LYS A 93 -6.65 18.18 -3.07
C LYS A 93 -5.84 19.24 -2.33
N ASN A 94 -6.39 19.76 -1.23
CA ASN A 94 -5.77 20.82 -0.43
C ASN A 94 -5.13 20.30 0.86
N PHE A 95 -5.07 18.98 1.07
CA PHE A 95 -4.41 18.37 2.21
C PHE A 95 -2.90 18.67 2.18
N ASP A 96 -2.34 19.04 3.33
CA ASP A 96 -0.92 19.34 3.51
C ASP A 96 -0.13 18.03 3.69
N TYR A 97 0.09 17.33 2.57
CA TYR A 97 0.79 16.04 2.54
C TYR A 97 2.23 16.14 3.06
N ASP A 98 2.90 17.26 2.83
CA ASP A 98 4.30 17.44 3.21
C ASP A 98 4.44 17.62 4.72
N ARG A 99 3.60 18.48 5.32
CA ARG A 99 3.60 18.67 6.77
C ARG A 99 3.19 17.40 7.49
N PHE A 100 2.15 16.72 6.99
CA PHE A 100 1.72 15.42 7.53
C PHE A 100 2.85 14.40 7.49
N TYR A 101 3.51 14.25 6.33
CA TYR A 101 4.61 13.29 6.17
C TYR A 101 5.80 13.58 7.09
N LYS A 102 6.24 14.84 7.17
CA LYS A 102 7.32 15.26 8.07
C LYS A 102 6.97 14.95 9.54
N GLN A 103 5.73 15.22 9.94
CA GLN A 103 5.27 14.92 11.29
C GLN A 103 5.30 13.41 11.60
N GLU A 104 4.77 12.58 10.69
CA GLU A 104 4.68 11.14 10.94
C GLU A 104 6.05 10.42 10.81
N ILE A 105 6.99 10.96 10.03
CA ILE A 105 8.41 10.58 10.12
C ILE A 105 8.98 10.95 11.49
N GLY A 106 8.73 12.17 11.97
CA GLY A 106 9.20 12.64 13.29
C GLY A 106 8.73 11.75 14.45
N LYS A 107 7.58 11.10 14.29
CA LYS A 107 7.03 10.11 15.23
C LYS A 107 7.53 8.68 15.02
N SER A 108 8.40 8.45 14.03
CA SER A 108 8.87 7.11 13.62
C SER A 108 7.74 6.16 13.19
N ILE A 109 6.63 6.71 12.68
CA ILE A 109 5.49 5.92 12.18
C ILE A 109 5.69 5.62 10.68
N LEU A 110 6.10 6.61 9.89
CA LEU A 110 6.39 6.46 8.47
C LEU A 110 7.89 6.34 8.20
N SER A 111 8.24 5.59 7.14
CA SER A 111 9.62 5.52 6.66
C SER A 111 9.99 6.77 5.85
N ASN A 112 11.30 7.00 5.66
CA ASN A 112 11.85 8.09 4.86
C ASN A 112 11.73 7.92 3.33
N ARG A 113 10.84 7.03 2.86
CA ARG A 113 10.55 6.79 1.44
C ARG A 113 9.64 7.86 0.84
N ALA A 114 10.19 9.07 0.70
CA ALA A 114 9.46 10.22 0.17
C ALA A 114 8.95 10.00 -1.26
N ASP A 115 9.64 9.17 -2.05
CA ASP A 115 9.22 8.73 -3.38
C ASP A 115 7.84 8.05 -3.37
N LEU A 116 7.64 7.10 -2.45
CA LEU A 116 6.38 6.37 -2.30
C LEU A 116 5.27 7.26 -1.73
N TRP A 117 5.62 8.14 -0.79
CA TRP A 117 4.67 9.11 -0.25
C TRP A 117 4.17 10.08 -1.31
N ASN A 118 5.08 10.62 -2.14
CA ASN A 118 4.76 11.56 -3.21
C ASN A 118 3.84 10.93 -4.26
N LEU A 119 3.96 9.62 -4.53
CA LEU A 119 3.00 8.92 -5.39
C LEU A 119 1.58 8.98 -4.81
N ILE A 120 1.43 8.71 -3.51
CA ILE A 120 0.13 8.77 -2.82
C ILE A 120 -0.42 10.21 -2.85
N ALA A 121 0.40 11.19 -2.49
CA ALA A 121 0.03 12.60 -2.47
C ALA A 121 -0.44 13.07 -3.86
N ASN A 122 0.33 12.79 -4.91
CA ASN A 122 0.01 13.16 -6.28
C ASN A 122 -1.36 12.60 -6.73
N HIS A 123 -1.65 11.33 -6.42
CA HIS A 123 -2.93 10.72 -6.82
C HIS A 123 -4.12 11.34 -6.10
N ASN A 124 -3.99 11.63 -4.81
CA ASN A 124 -5.06 12.29 -4.07
C ASN A 124 -5.24 13.75 -4.52
N GLN A 125 -4.15 14.47 -4.81
CA GLN A 125 -4.19 15.83 -5.37
C GLN A 125 -4.79 15.91 -6.78
N GLN A 126 -4.71 14.82 -7.55
CA GLN A 126 -5.41 14.69 -8.82
C GLN A 126 -6.90 14.31 -8.65
N GLY A 127 -7.37 14.09 -7.42
CA GLY A 127 -8.74 13.66 -7.13
C GLY A 127 -8.99 12.18 -7.42
N ASN A 128 -7.96 11.34 -7.39
CA ASN A 128 -8.06 9.91 -7.66
C ASN A 128 -7.53 9.06 -6.49
N PRO A 129 -8.19 9.07 -5.32
CA PRO A 129 -7.73 8.32 -4.14
C PRO A 129 -7.82 6.79 -4.30
N VAL A 130 -8.61 6.30 -5.27
CA VAL A 130 -8.67 4.86 -5.59
C VAL A 130 -7.41 4.40 -6.30
N ARG A 131 -6.69 5.30 -7.01
CA ARG A 131 -5.48 4.95 -7.76
C ARG A 131 -4.40 4.33 -6.90
N SER A 132 -4.22 4.79 -5.67
CA SER A 132 -3.20 4.23 -4.78
C SER A 132 -3.50 2.77 -4.40
N LEU A 133 -4.78 2.39 -4.26
CA LEU A 133 -5.15 0.99 -4.03
C LEU A 133 -4.89 0.12 -5.26
N LEU A 134 -5.15 0.64 -6.46
CA LEU A 134 -4.84 -0.05 -7.71
C LEU A 134 -3.33 -0.27 -7.86
N ILE A 135 -2.51 0.74 -7.54
CA ILE A 135 -1.05 0.62 -7.56
C ILE A 135 -0.56 -0.44 -6.58
N PHE A 136 -1.12 -0.47 -5.36
CA PHE A 136 -0.77 -1.50 -4.40
C PHE A 136 -1.12 -2.89 -4.93
N GLN A 137 -2.31 -3.05 -5.53
CA GLN A 137 -2.68 -4.29 -6.19
C GLN A 137 -1.71 -4.67 -7.33
N ASP A 138 -1.33 -3.71 -8.19
CA ASP A 138 -0.38 -3.94 -9.28
C ASP A 138 1.00 -4.39 -8.77
N GLN A 139 1.45 -3.85 -7.62
CA GLN A 139 2.67 -4.31 -6.96
C GLN A 139 2.55 -5.77 -6.51
N LEU A 140 1.43 -6.16 -5.90
CA LEU A 140 1.20 -7.56 -5.50
C LEU A 140 1.18 -8.51 -6.71
N VAL A 141 0.54 -8.09 -7.81
CA VAL A 141 0.55 -8.84 -9.08
C VAL A 141 1.96 -8.98 -9.64
N SER A 142 2.76 -7.91 -9.58
CA SER A 142 4.17 -7.96 -10.00
C SER A 142 4.97 -8.96 -9.18
N ILE A 143 4.76 -9.02 -7.85
CA ILE A 143 5.38 -10.02 -6.98
C ILE A 143 4.97 -11.44 -7.39
N ILE A 144 3.69 -11.67 -7.69
CA ILE A 144 3.20 -12.98 -8.17
C ILE A 144 3.92 -13.38 -9.46
N ASN A 145 4.08 -12.47 -10.42
CA ASN A 145 4.77 -12.76 -11.68
C ASN A 145 6.25 -13.13 -11.44
N ILE A 146 6.92 -12.44 -10.51
CA ILE A 146 8.31 -12.78 -10.13
C ILE A 146 8.37 -14.18 -9.48
N LEU A 147 7.39 -14.54 -8.64
CA LEU A 147 7.30 -15.87 -8.05
C LEU A 147 7.01 -16.96 -9.10
N GLU A 148 6.19 -16.67 -10.11
CA GLU A 148 5.96 -17.58 -11.23
C GLU A 148 7.24 -17.86 -11.99
N GLU A 149 8.01 -16.81 -12.30
CA GLU A 149 9.31 -16.95 -12.94
C GLU A 149 10.29 -17.74 -12.05
N ALA A 150 10.31 -17.45 -10.74
CA ALA A 150 11.15 -18.15 -9.77
C ALA A 150 10.84 -19.65 -9.70
N LEU A 151 9.56 -20.03 -9.76
CA LEU A 151 9.11 -21.43 -9.69
C LEU A 151 9.47 -22.26 -10.93
N THR A 152 9.92 -21.63 -12.02
CA THR A 152 10.46 -22.32 -13.19
C THR A 152 11.96 -22.60 -13.09
N GLN A 153 12.65 -21.99 -12.10
CA GLN A 153 14.08 -22.18 -11.89
C GLN A 153 14.36 -23.49 -11.17
N THR A 154 15.39 -24.20 -11.62
CA THR A 154 15.81 -25.49 -11.05
C THR A 154 17.13 -25.41 -10.30
N ASP A 155 17.90 -24.34 -10.47
CA ASP A 155 19.17 -24.12 -9.77
C ASP A 155 19.04 -23.15 -8.59
N SER A 156 19.83 -23.39 -7.55
CA SER A 156 19.78 -22.60 -6.31
C SER A 156 20.25 -21.15 -6.48
N PRO A 157 21.35 -20.84 -7.22
CA PRO A 157 21.79 -19.45 -7.42
C PRO A 157 20.73 -18.55 -8.08
N SER A 158 20.07 -19.03 -9.14
CA SER A 158 18.97 -18.28 -9.78
C SER A 158 17.82 -18.05 -8.80
N LEU A 159 17.41 -19.09 -8.08
CA LEU A 159 16.32 -19.00 -7.11
C LEU A 159 16.62 -17.99 -5.99
N VAL A 160 17.86 -17.92 -5.50
CA VAL A 160 18.30 -16.93 -4.49
C VAL A 160 18.11 -15.51 -5.02
N LYS A 161 18.49 -15.24 -6.27
CA LYS A 161 18.30 -13.92 -6.89
C LYS A 161 16.82 -13.55 -6.96
N PHE A 162 15.96 -14.49 -7.32
CA PHE A 162 14.51 -14.26 -7.37
C PHE A 162 13.91 -14.02 -5.99
N VAL A 163 14.23 -14.85 -5.00
CA VAL A 163 13.71 -14.69 -3.63
C VAL A 163 14.14 -13.35 -3.03
N ARG A 164 15.38 -12.92 -3.25
CA ARG A 164 15.84 -11.58 -2.84
C ARG A 164 15.07 -10.46 -3.53
N LYS A 165 14.80 -10.59 -4.84
CA LYS A 165 13.97 -9.64 -5.59
C LYS A 165 12.55 -9.57 -5.00
N VAL A 166 11.95 -10.71 -4.69
CA VAL A 166 10.61 -10.80 -4.08
C VAL A 166 10.61 -10.15 -2.70
N LEU A 167 11.60 -10.43 -1.84
CA LEU A 167 11.75 -9.80 -0.52
C LEU A 167 11.85 -8.28 -0.62
N GLY A 168 12.65 -7.76 -1.55
CA GLY A 168 12.76 -6.32 -1.80
C GLY A 168 11.42 -5.68 -2.21
N ASN A 169 10.66 -6.33 -3.11
CA ASN A 169 9.35 -5.85 -3.51
C ASN A 169 8.33 -5.92 -2.36
N PHE A 170 8.38 -6.96 -1.52
CA PHE A 170 7.56 -7.04 -0.32
C PHE A 170 7.84 -5.89 0.66
N ALA A 171 9.12 -5.53 0.85
CA ALA A 171 9.49 -4.40 1.71
C ALA A 171 8.90 -3.08 1.19
N ASP A 172 9.02 -2.82 -0.12
CA ASP A 172 8.44 -1.62 -0.75
C ASP A 172 6.91 -1.60 -0.64
N SER A 173 6.24 -2.72 -0.91
CA SER A 173 4.79 -2.85 -0.75
C SER A 173 4.37 -2.68 0.70
N GLN A 174 5.13 -3.19 1.67
CA GLN A 174 4.84 -3.00 3.09
C GLN A 174 4.90 -1.53 3.47
N VAL A 175 5.95 -0.80 3.05
CA VAL A 175 6.09 0.64 3.28
C VAL A 175 4.90 1.39 2.68
N PHE A 176 4.56 1.10 1.41
CA PHE A 176 3.44 1.73 0.73
C PHE A 176 2.10 1.47 1.45
N SER A 177 1.88 0.24 1.92
CA SER A 177 0.68 -0.13 2.67
C SER A 177 0.54 0.62 4.00
N VAL A 178 1.66 0.82 4.72
CA VAL A 178 1.70 1.57 5.99
C VAL A 178 1.42 3.06 5.74
N MET A 179 1.96 3.64 4.68
CA MET A 179 1.65 5.03 4.30
C MET A 179 0.15 5.22 4.03
N LEU A 180 -0.46 4.30 3.29
CA LEU A 180 -1.91 4.34 3.05
C LEU A 180 -2.72 4.14 4.33
N ALA A 181 -2.29 3.23 5.22
CA ALA A 181 -2.91 3.03 6.51
C ALA A 181 -2.96 4.32 7.33
N VAL A 182 -1.81 4.98 7.47
CA VAL A 182 -1.66 6.19 8.28
C VAL A 182 -2.46 7.36 7.70
N LEU A 183 -2.47 7.52 6.37
CA LEU A 183 -3.32 8.54 5.74
C LEU A 183 -4.81 8.25 5.95
N ASN A 184 -5.22 6.97 5.92
CA ASN A 184 -6.61 6.58 6.15
C ASN A 184 -7.05 6.72 7.62
N ASP A 185 -6.12 6.83 8.56
CA ASP A 185 -6.44 7.09 9.96
C ASP A 185 -6.82 8.56 10.22
N VAL A 186 -6.56 9.46 9.26
CA VAL A 186 -7.01 10.86 9.33
C VAL A 186 -8.52 10.95 9.10
N GLU A 187 -9.20 11.72 9.96
CA GLU A 187 -10.63 11.97 9.79
C GLU A 187 -10.87 12.84 8.54
N PRO A 188 -11.76 12.44 7.61
CA PRO A 188 -12.07 13.24 6.44
C PRO A 188 -12.58 14.64 6.82
N LEU A 189 -12.20 15.65 6.03
CA LEU A 189 -12.58 17.05 6.21
C LEU A 189 -11.98 17.75 7.44
N ASP A 190 -11.04 17.11 8.14
CA ASP A 190 -10.31 17.75 9.24
C ASP A 190 -9.53 18.98 8.73
N GLN A 191 -9.96 20.16 9.18
CA GLN A 191 -9.38 21.43 8.79
C GLN A 191 -7.96 21.63 9.31
N HIS A 192 -7.56 20.87 10.35
CA HIS A 192 -6.19 20.91 10.85
C HIS A 192 -5.19 20.62 9.73
N TRP A 193 -5.52 19.70 8.82
CA TRP A 193 -4.65 19.20 7.76
C TRP A 193 -4.78 19.92 6.43
N VAL A 194 -5.63 20.94 6.32
CA VAL A 194 -5.72 21.74 5.10
C VAL A 194 -4.52 22.70 5.05
N ALA A 195 -3.85 22.75 3.89
CA ALA A 195 -2.77 23.70 3.68
C ALA A 195 -3.31 25.13 3.87
N ASN A 196 -2.83 25.83 4.91
CA ASN A 196 -3.16 27.23 5.12
C ASN A 196 -2.54 28.05 3.97
N LYS A 197 -3.36 28.43 2.99
CA LYS A 197 -2.94 29.30 1.88
C LYS A 197 -2.26 30.58 2.36
N GLU A 198 -2.65 31.13 3.52
CA GLU A 198 -2.06 32.33 4.10
C GLU A 198 -0.63 32.13 4.64
N ALA A 199 -0.30 30.95 5.17
CA ALA A 199 1.05 30.67 5.66
C ALA A 199 2.03 30.45 4.49
N SER A 200 1.59 29.72 3.47
CA SER A 200 2.38 29.49 2.24
C SER A 200 2.64 30.76 1.43
N LEU A 201 1.69 31.71 1.43
CA LEU A 201 1.87 33.02 0.78
C LEU A 201 2.81 33.92 1.57
N ARG A 202 2.80 33.88 2.91
CA ARG A 202 3.72 34.66 3.75
C ARG A 202 5.15 34.16 3.64
N GLU A 203 5.39 32.85 3.69
CA GLU A 203 6.73 32.25 3.50
C GLU A 203 7.32 32.61 2.12
N LYS A 204 6.49 32.56 1.07
CA LYS A 204 6.91 32.95 -0.29
C LYS A 204 7.12 34.45 -0.48
N LEU A 205 6.41 35.29 0.27
CA LEU A 205 6.68 36.74 0.27
C LEU A 205 8.00 37.04 0.98
N GLU A 206 8.25 36.40 2.12
CA GLU A 206 9.49 36.58 2.89
C GLU A 206 10.73 36.08 2.13
N GLU A 207 10.62 35.03 1.31
CA GLU A 207 11.70 34.57 0.42
C GLU A 207 11.98 35.49 -0.79
N VAL A 208 11.00 36.29 -1.22
CA VAL A 208 11.15 37.26 -2.32
C VAL A 208 11.67 38.61 -1.80
N GLU A 209 11.45 38.91 -0.52
CA GLU A 209 11.88 40.14 0.15
C GLU A 209 13.27 40.05 0.82
N ALA A 210 13.89 38.86 0.84
CA ALA A 210 15.24 38.60 1.36
C ALA A 210 16.33 38.60 0.26
#